data_AF-A0A8K0VVD8-F1
#
_entry.id   AF-A0A8K0VVD8-F1
#
_cell.length_a   1.000
_cell.length_b   1.000
_cell.length_c   1.000
_cell.angle_alpha   90.00
_cell.angle_beta   90.00
_cell.angle_gamma   90.00
#
_symmetry.space_group_name_H-M   'P 1'
#
loop_
_entity.id
_entity.type
_entity.pdbx_description
1 polymer ?
#
loop_
_entity_poly.entity_id
_entity_poly.type
_entity_poly.pdbx_seq_one_letter_code
_entity_poly.pdbx_strand_id
1 'polypeptide(L)'
;MKMILRHFISKTIATLSPGTAAQNAWHEALPRLAARDRFVLNGILAVGYLHASTLVDAAPVRESYRDIAATQMNIGMIQYRTELQSVTTKNAESLFAFQTMITTFVFFTSNIECKETLAPLRGHHMSGEQRKAICSALILSVCRTFRSMRGVLVILVPCYHFLRSGVFEPVLERDWWPAPIPVTAEEIEQDKILRLLETMWARPGISYDFALLSRLTDCAFPGDIPGEKTFDWTAVLHWPVQLSLEFMTMLDQRRMEAWVLMAHYAILPNKAQFSPWLDGFAVNMVTTSALVIGEENWDWIKWPAEVVGVDLKSLQPTVPET
;
A
#
# COMPACT_ATOMS: atom_id res chain seq x y z
N MET A 1 17.43 1.56 -21.98
CA MET A 1 17.36 2.84 -21.22
C MET A 1 16.47 3.91 -21.87
N LYS A 2 16.77 4.48 -23.05
CA LYS A 2 15.93 5.56 -23.65
C LYS A 2 14.45 5.19 -23.81
N MET A 3 14.16 3.96 -24.24
CA MET A 3 12.78 3.46 -24.39
C MET A 3 12.03 3.41 -23.06
N ILE A 4 12.67 2.93 -21.98
CA ILE A 4 12.00 2.80 -20.68
C ILE A 4 11.78 4.15 -20.00
N LEU A 5 12.68 5.13 -20.21
CA LEU A 5 12.47 6.49 -19.73
C LEU A 5 11.27 7.15 -20.42
N ARG A 6 11.13 6.95 -21.74
CA ARG A 6 9.93 7.41 -22.48
C ARG A 6 8.67 6.71 -21.98
N HIS A 7 8.73 5.40 -21.74
CA HIS A 7 7.62 4.65 -21.16
C HIS A 7 7.25 5.21 -19.77
N PHE A 8 8.24 5.46 -18.92
CA PHE A 8 8.02 5.98 -17.59
C PHE A 8 7.28 7.32 -17.62
N ILE A 9 7.80 8.26 -18.43
CA ILE A 9 7.22 9.59 -18.58
C ILE A 9 5.80 9.49 -19.16
N SER A 10 5.61 8.76 -20.25
CA SER A 10 4.32 8.75 -20.98
C SER A 10 3.23 7.88 -20.37
N LYS A 11 3.59 6.85 -19.59
CA LYS A 11 2.64 5.85 -19.10
C LYS A 11 2.72 5.61 -17.60
N THR A 12 3.92 5.62 -17.01
CA THR A 12 4.09 5.25 -15.59
C THR A 12 3.72 6.39 -14.64
N ILE A 13 4.07 7.65 -14.94
CA ILE A 13 3.75 8.78 -14.03
C ILE A 13 2.25 8.86 -13.74
N ALA A 14 1.41 8.66 -14.76
CA ALA A 14 -0.04 8.67 -14.63
C ALA A 14 -0.59 7.58 -13.68
N THR A 15 0.16 6.48 -13.46
CA THR A 15 -0.23 5.40 -12.55
C THR A 15 0.32 5.57 -11.14
N LEU A 16 1.31 6.45 -10.93
CA LEU A 16 1.90 6.72 -9.60
C LEU A 16 1.06 7.68 -8.76
N SER A 17 0.50 8.70 -9.41
CA SER A 17 -0.33 9.71 -8.74
C SER A 17 -1.44 10.14 -9.71
N PRO A 18 -2.71 9.86 -9.41
CA PRO A 18 -3.82 10.45 -10.15
C PRO A 18 -3.86 11.97 -9.87
N GLY A 19 -4.49 12.71 -10.80
CA GLY A 19 -4.57 14.17 -10.75
C GLY A 19 -3.50 14.86 -11.60
N THR A 20 -3.93 15.81 -12.43
CA THR A 20 -3.06 16.51 -13.40
C THR A 20 -1.97 17.32 -12.72
N ALA A 21 -2.27 17.99 -11.60
CA ALA A 21 -1.30 18.81 -10.86
C ALA A 21 -0.15 17.94 -10.29
N ALA A 22 -0.47 16.81 -9.66
CA ALA A 22 0.52 15.89 -9.15
C ALA A 22 1.35 15.23 -10.27
N GLN A 23 0.73 14.87 -11.40
CA GLN A 23 1.46 14.35 -12.56
C GLN A 23 2.44 15.39 -13.12
N ASN A 24 2.01 16.65 -13.25
CA ASN A 24 2.88 17.74 -13.71
C ASN A 24 4.08 17.95 -12.79
N ALA A 25 3.87 17.91 -11.47
CA ALA A 25 4.94 17.96 -10.47
C ALA A 25 5.99 16.86 -10.69
N TRP A 26 5.56 15.62 -10.92
CA TRP A 26 6.47 14.51 -11.25
C TRP A 26 7.19 14.70 -12.58
N HIS A 27 6.48 15.17 -13.61
CA HIS A 27 7.06 15.45 -14.93
C HIS A 27 8.14 16.53 -14.88
N GLU A 28 7.96 17.55 -14.05
CA GLU A 28 8.92 18.63 -13.86
C GLU A 28 10.13 18.18 -13.03
N ALA A 29 9.88 17.53 -11.88
CA ALA A 29 10.93 17.21 -10.93
C ALA A 29 11.87 16.10 -11.42
N LEU A 30 11.33 14.99 -11.93
CA LEU A 30 12.10 13.77 -12.13
C LEU A 30 13.27 13.89 -13.12
N PRO A 31 13.16 14.59 -14.27
CA PRO A 31 14.29 14.75 -15.17
C PRO A 31 15.48 15.48 -14.51
N ARG A 32 15.20 16.55 -13.76
CA ARG A 32 16.22 17.32 -13.03
C ARG A 32 16.87 16.48 -11.93
N LEU A 33 16.06 15.79 -11.13
CA LEU A 33 16.54 14.96 -10.03
C LEU A 33 17.35 13.76 -10.54
N ALA A 34 16.90 13.10 -11.62
CA ALA A 34 17.61 11.96 -12.22
C ALA A 34 18.95 12.36 -12.86
N ALA A 35 19.06 13.59 -13.39
CA ALA A 35 20.31 14.12 -13.92
C ALA A 35 21.33 14.43 -12.79
N ARG A 36 20.85 14.89 -11.63
CA ARG A 36 21.68 15.18 -10.46
C ARG A 36 22.07 13.93 -9.69
N ASP A 37 21.10 13.07 -9.41
CA ASP A 37 21.19 11.98 -8.45
C ASP A 37 20.93 10.63 -9.13
N ARG A 38 22.00 9.86 -9.32
CA ARG A 38 21.94 8.59 -10.05
C ARG A 38 20.99 7.57 -9.42
N PHE A 39 20.81 7.60 -8.10
CA PHE A 39 19.83 6.72 -7.45
C PHE A 39 18.39 7.03 -7.87
N VAL A 40 18.03 8.29 -8.11
CA VAL A 40 16.71 8.66 -8.64
C VAL A 40 16.49 8.07 -10.03
N LEU A 41 17.51 8.16 -10.91
CA LEU A 41 17.46 7.51 -12.22
C LEU A 41 17.24 5.99 -12.09
N ASN A 42 17.97 5.32 -11.19
CA ASN A 42 17.79 3.89 -10.95
C ASN A 42 16.36 3.56 -10.49
N GLY A 43 15.76 4.39 -9.63
CA GLY A 43 14.38 4.23 -9.18
C GLY A 43 13.36 4.36 -10.32
N ILE A 44 13.54 5.38 -11.18
CA ILE A 44 12.73 5.57 -12.39
C ILE A 44 12.84 4.36 -13.31
N LEU A 45 14.06 3.87 -13.55
CA LEU A 45 14.27 2.68 -14.39
C LEU A 45 13.62 1.45 -13.76
N ALA A 46 13.79 1.23 -12.46
CA ALA A 46 13.22 0.09 -11.75
C ALA A 46 11.69 0.04 -11.91
N VAL A 47 11.01 1.13 -11.54
CA VAL A 47 9.55 1.22 -11.62
C VAL A 47 9.08 1.23 -13.07
N GLY A 48 9.82 1.83 -14.00
CA GLY A 48 9.53 1.80 -15.43
C GLY A 48 9.56 0.40 -16.04
N TYR A 49 10.61 -0.39 -15.75
CA TYR A 49 10.70 -1.79 -16.16
C TYR A 49 9.62 -2.64 -15.50
N LEU A 50 9.32 -2.39 -14.23
CA LEU A 50 8.30 -3.11 -13.50
C LEU A 50 6.90 -2.86 -14.10
N HIS A 51 6.56 -1.60 -14.39
CA HIS A 51 5.32 -1.25 -15.08
C HIS A 51 5.25 -1.91 -16.46
N ALA A 52 6.32 -1.79 -17.26
CA ALA A 52 6.36 -2.39 -18.59
C ALA A 52 6.16 -3.92 -18.54
N SER A 53 6.62 -4.60 -17.49
CA SER A 53 6.42 -6.05 -17.31
C SER A 53 4.94 -6.44 -17.23
N THR A 54 4.06 -5.54 -16.80
CA THR A 54 2.60 -5.78 -16.72
C THR A 54 1.93 -5.78 -18.09
N LEU A 55 2.56 -5.17 -19.09
CA LEU A 55 2.01 -4.98 -20.42
C LEU A 55 2.55 -6.01 -21.43
N VAL A 56 3.32 -7.01 -20.95
CA VAL A 56 3.99 -8.00 -21.78
C VAL A 56 3.44 -9.40 -21.50
N ASP A 57 2.88 -10.01 -22.54
CA ASP A 57 2.29 -11.35 -22.46
C ASP A 57 3.37 -12.45 -22.39
N ALA A 58 4.46 -12.29 -23.13
CA ALA A 58 5.54 -13.27 -23.20
C ALA A 58 6.28 -13.42 -21.87
N ALA A 59 6.13 -14.57 -21.21
CA ALA A 59 6.68 -14.84 -19.88
C ALA A 59 8.20 -14.58 -19.75
N PRO A 60 9.07 -15.03 -20.67
CA PRO A 60 10.51 -14.78 -20.54
C PRO A 60 10.89 -13.29 -20.57
N VAL A 61 10.16 -12.50 -21.37
CA VAL A 61 10.41 -11.06 -21.48
C VAL A 61 9.91 -10.34 -20.22
N ARG A 62 8.75 -10.74 -19.70
CA ARG A 62 8.20 -10.21 -18.45
C ARG A 62 9.12 -10.48 -17.26
N GLU A 63 9.65 -11.70 -17.14
CA GLU A 63 10.63 -12.07 -16.12
C GLU A 63 11.92 -11.27 -16.25
N SER A 64 12.47 -11.17 -17.46
CA SER A 64 13.65 -10.35 -17.73
C SER A 64 13.46 -8.88 -17.30
N TYR A 65 12.28 -8.29 -17.55
CA TYR A 65 11.99 -6.93 -17.10
C TYR A 65 11.92 -6.82 -15.57
N ARG A 66 11.38 -7.82 -14.89
CA ARG A 66 11.35 -7.87 -13.42
C ARG A 66 12.76 -7.99 -12.83
N ASP A 67 13.62 -8.81 -13.42
CA ASP A 67 15.02 -8.95 -12.99
C ASP A 67 15.81 -7.66 -13.16
N ILE A 68 15.64 -6.98 -14.30
CA ILE A 68 16.24 -5.67 -14.53
C ILE A 68 15.70 -4.66 -13.52
N ALA A 69 14.39 -4.65 -13.26
CA ALA A 69 13.78 -3.75 -12.29
C ALA A 69 14.38 -3.94 -10.88
N ALA A 70 14.49 -5.18 -10.42
CA ALA A 70 15.10 -5.51 -9.13
C ALA A 70 16.57 -5.08 -9.07
N THR A 71 17.34 -5.32 -10.15
CA THR A 71 18.73 -4.90 -10.26
C THR A 71 18.87 -3.38 -10.12
N GLN A 72 18.06 -2.61 -10.85
CA GLN A 72 18.09 -1.14 -10.77
C GLN A 72 17.70 -0.64 -9.37
N MET A 73 16.64 -1.19 -8.79
CA MET A 73 16.21 -0.83 -7.43
C MET A 73 17.34 -1.06 -6.42
N ASN A 74 17.98 -2.24 -6.45
CA ASN A 74 19.09 -2.59 -5.56
C ASN A 74 20.29 -1.66 -5.73
N ILE A 75 20.67 -1.29 -6.95
CA ILE A 75 21.76 -0.34 -7.20
C ILE A 75 21.41 1.05 -6.63
N GLY A 76 20.19 1.54 -6.86
CA GLY A 76 19.75 2.83 -6.32
C GLY A 76 19.73 2.85 -4.79
N MET A 77 19.30 1.75 -4.16
CA MET A 77 19.23 1.61 -2.71
C MET A 77 20.58 1.80 -2.00
N ILE A 78 21.70 1.47 -2.65
CA ILE A 78 23.04 1.63 -2.07
C ILE A 78 23.31 3.11 -1.79
N GLN A 79 23.20 3.97 -2.81
CA GLN A 79 23.44 5.40 -2.65
C GLN A 79 22.33 6.06 -1.82
N TYR A 80 21.07 5.66 -2.01
CA TYR A 80 19.95 6.17 -1.22
C TYR A 80 20.18 6.01 0.28
N ARG A 81 20.63 4.82 0.73
CA ARG A 81 20.91 4.56 2.16
C ARG A 81 22.00 5.46 2.73
N THR A 82 23.02 5.78 1.94
CA THR A 82 24.08 6.72 2.35
C THR A 82 23.53 8.14 2.50
N GLU A 83 22.77 8.62 1.52
CA GLU A 83 22.15 9.96 1.55
C GLU A 83 21.14 10.10 2.69
N LEU A 84 20.41 9.03 3.01
CA LEU A 84 19.41 9.02 4.08
C LEU A 84 20.00 9.18 5.49
N GLN A 85 21.32 8.98 5.66
CA GLN A 85 22.00 9.23 6.94
C GLN A 85 22.00 10.72 7.31
N SER A 86 21.85 11.61 6.33
CA SER A 86 21.80 13.07 6.55
C SER A 86 20.77 13.70 5.61
N VAL A 87 19.54 13.77 6.08
CA VAL A 87 18.43 14.39 5.34
C VAL A 87 18.54 15.92 5.47
N THR A 88 18.63 16.60 4.33
CA THR A 88 18.70 18.06 4.23
C THR A 88 17.82 18.57 3.10
N THR A 89 17.56 19.87 3.06
CA THR A 89 16.82 20.48 1.93
C THR A 89 17.52 20.31 0.58
N LYS A 90 18.83 20.02 0.53
CA LYS A 90 19.58 19.79 -0.72
C LYS A 90 19.25 18.44 -1.37
N ASN A 91 19.01 17.40 -0.57
CA ASN A 91 18.76 16.04 -1.05
C ASN A 91 17.32 15.54 -0.80
N ALA A 92 16.50 16.27 -0.03
CA ALA A 92 15.13 15.89 0.32
C ALA A 92 14.25 15.54 -0.88
N GLU A 93 14.28 16.34 -1.96
CA GLU A 93 13.49 16.07 -3.17
C GLU A 93 13.86 14.72 -3.81
N SER A 94 15.16 14.41 -3.91
CA SER A 94 15.64 13.16 -4.51
C SER A 94 15.36 11.96 -3.62
N LEU A 95 15.53 12.13 -2.30
CA LEU A 95 15.18 11.11 -1.32
C LEU A 95 13.67 10.81 -1.37
N PHE A 96 12.82 11.84 -1.42
CA PHE A 96 11.37 11.70 -1.51
C PHE A 96 10.95 11.00 -2.81
N ALA A 97 11.50 11.43 -3.95
CA ALA A 97 11.23 10.81 -5.24
C ALA A 97 11.61 9.33 -5.23
N PHE A 98 12.82 8.99 -4.75
CA PHE A 98 13.26 7.59 -4.70
C PHE A 98 12.47 6.76 -3.69
N GLN A 99 12.10 7.30 -2.53
CA GLN A 99 11.25 6.61 -1.55
C GLN A 99 9.86 6.31 -2.10
N THR A 100 9.32 7.19 -2.95
CA THR A 100 8.07 6.93 -3.68
C THR A 100 8.24 5.75 -4.65
N MET A 101 9.38 5.68 -5.36
CA MET A 101 9.70 4.53 -6.22
C MET A 101 9.88 3.23 -5.44
N ILE A 102 10.55 3.27 -4.27
CA ILE A 102 10.68 2.10 -3.36
C ILE A 102 9.30 1.61 -2.95
N THR A 103 8.42 2.53 -2.51
CA THR A 103 7.07 2.19 -2.04
C THR A 103 6.27 1.52 -3.15
N THR A 104 6.29 2.09 -4.36
CA THR A 104 5.65 1.53 -5.55
C THR A 104 6.19 0.15 -5.91
N PHE A 105 7.52 0.00 -5.91
CA PHE A 105 8.18 -1.27 -6.21
C PHE A 105 7.76 -2.36 -5.21
N VAL A 106 7.79 -2.04 -3.91
CA VAL A 106 7.43 -2.98 -2.84
C VAL A 106 5.97 -3.39 -2.93
N PHE A 107 5.03 -2.49 -3.24
CA PHE A 107 3.62 -2.85 -3.43
C PHE A 107 3.46 -3.94 -4.49
N PHE A 108 4.07 -3.70 -5.65
CA PHE A 108 3.96 -4.60 -6.78
C PHE A 108 4.60 -5.97 -6.53
N THR A 109 5.84 -5.99 -6.02
CA THR A 109 6.53 -7.26 -5.76
C THR A 109 5.87 -8.04 -4.63
N SER A 110 5.43 -7.36 -3.57
CA SER A 110 4.70 -7.99 -2.47
C SER A 110 3.39 -8.62 -2.94
N ASN A 111 2.72 -8.02 -3.92
CA ASN A 111 1.53 -8.60 -4.52
C ASN A 111 1.82 -9.91 -5.27
N ILE A 112 2.86 -9.92 -6.09
CA ILE A 112 3.29 -11.13 -6.83
C ILE A 112 3.65 -12.23 -5.84
N GLU A 113 4.49 -11.91 -4.85
CA GLU A 113 4.92 -12.85 -3.82
C GLU A 113 3.72 -13.42 -3.05
N CYS A 114 2.72 -12.60 -2.70
CA CYS A 114 1.49 -13.07 -2.06
C CYS A 114 0.68 -13.99 -2.98
N LYS A 115 0.49 -13.65 -4.26
CA LYS A 115 -0.23 -14.49 -5.22
C LYS A 115 0.41 -15.87 -5.36
N GLU A 116 1.75 -15.93 -5.45
CA GLU A 116 2.52 -17.17 -5.51
C GLU A 116 2.44 -17.96 -4.21
N THR A 117 2.55 -17.28 -3.05
CA THR A 117 2.44 -17.88 -1.72
C THR A 117 1.06 -18.46 -1.44
N LEU A 118 0.00 -17.86 -1.99
CA LEU A 118 -1.39 -18.32 -1.85
C LEU A 118 -1.75 -19.44 -2.83
N ALA A 119 -1.02 -19.63 -3.93
CA ALA A 119 -1.36 -20.62 -4.96
C ALA A 119 -1.57 -22.05 -4.41
N PRO A 120 -0.75 -22.56 -3.46
CA PRO A 120 -0.95 -23.89 -2.89
C PRO A 120 -2.25 -24.07 -2.12
N LEU A 121 -2.81 -22.99 -1.55
CA LEU A 121 -4.07 -23.06 -0.79
C LEU A 121 -5.28 -23.38 -1.68
N ARG A 122 -5.18 -23.18 -3.00
CA ARG A 122 -6.32 -23.28 -3.93
C ARG A 122 -6.60 -24.68 -4.48
N GLY A 123 -5.89 -25.74 -4.04
CA GLY A 123 -6.16 -27.06 -4.61
C GLY A 123 -5.49 -28.30 -4.02
N HIS A 124 -4.90 -28.26 -2.83
CA HIS A 124 -4.19 -29.44 -2.27
C HIS A 124 -4.45 -29.60 -0.77
N HIS A 125 -4.42 -30.84 -0.28
CA HIS A 125 -4.36 -31.13 1.16
C HIS A 125 -3.05 -30.57 1.72
N MET A 126 -3.15 -29.67 2.71
CA MET A 126 -2.03 -28.98 3.31
C MET A 126 -1.84 -29.39 4.77
N SER A 127 -0.60 -29.69 5.16
CA SER A 127 -0.30 -29.89 6.57
C SER A 127 -0.44 -28.58 7.35
N GLY A 128 -0.74 -28.68 8.65
CA GLY A 128 -0.82 -27.51 9.53
C GLY A 128 0.48 -26.69 9.56
N GLU A 129 1.63 -27.35 9.40
CA GLU A 129 2.94 -26.68 9.33
C GLU A 129 3.10 -25.85 8.05
N GLN A 130 2.74 -26.40 6.89
CA GLN A 130 2.78 -25.68 5.62
C GLN A 130 1.85 -24.46 5.65
N ARG A 131 0.65 -24.62 6.21
CA ARG A 131 -0.31 -23.51 6.36
C ARG A 131 0.24 -22.40 7.27
N LYS A 132 0.90 -22.77 8.37
CA LYS A 132 1.58 -21.80 9.26
C LYS A 132 2.72 -21.08 8.55
N ALA A 133 3.49 -21.77 7.72
CA ALA A 133 4.56 -21.17 6.92
C ALA A 133 4.01 -20.14 5.90
N ILE A 134 2.95 -20.51 5.16
CA ILE A 134 2.24 -19.60 4.25
C ILE A 134 1.76 -18.35 4.99
N CYS A 135 1.03 -18.53 6.09
CA CYS A 135 0.55 -17.41 6.91
C CYS A 135 1.71 -16.50 7.35
N SER A 136 2.84 -17.07 7.76
CA SER A 136 4.04 -16.31 8.17
C SER A 136 4.63 -15.48 7.02
N ALA A 137 4.72 -16.06 5.81
CA ALA A 137 5.21 -15.36 4.64
C ALA A 137 4.30 -14.20 4.22
N LEU A 138 2.98 -14.40 4.30
CA LEU A 138 1.99 -13.36 4.01
C LEU A 138 2.04 -12.21 5.01
N ILE A 139 2.13 -12.51 6.30
CA ILE A 139 2.35 -11.50 7.36
C ILE A 139 3.58 -10.65 7.04
N LEU A 140 4.70 -11.30 6.71
CA LEU A 140 5.95 -10.60 6.38
C LEU A 140 5.77 -9.67 5.17
N SER A 141 5.05 -10.13 4.15
CA SER A 141 4.76 -9.35 2.94
C SER A 141 3.94 -8.09 3.23
N VAL A 142 2.85 -8.23 4.00
CA VAL A 142 2.02 -7.11 4.44
C VAL A 142 2.84 -6.15 5.30
N CYS A 143 3.52 -6.64 6.36
CA CYS A 143 4.29 -5.76 7.25
C CYS A 143 5.41 -5.02 6.51
N ARG A 144 6.11 -5.66 5.55
CA ARG A 144 7.13 -5.00 4.71
C ARG A 144 6.55 -3.87 3.88
N THR A 145 5.36 -4.05 3.31
CA THR A 145 4.66 -3.02 2.54
C THR A 145 4.36 -1.79 3.40
N PHE A 146 3.84 -2.00 4.60
CA PHE A 146 3.54 -0.91 5.54
C PHE A 146 4.80 -0.20 6.06
N ARG A 147 5.88 -0.94 6.35
CA ARG A 147 7.18 -0.33 6.72
C ARG A 147 7.74 0.50 5.58
N SER A 148 7.57 0.07 4.33
CA SER A 148 7.99 0.83 3.14
C SER A 148 7.27 2.18 3.07
N MET A 149 5.94 2.20 3.26
CA MET A 149 5.18 3.46 3.31
C MET A 149 5.69 4.38 4.43
N ARG A 150 5.86 3.86 5.65
CA ARG A 150 6.37 4.64 6.79
C ARG A 150 7.78 5.18 6.59
N GLY A 151 8.59 4.56 5.73
CA GLY A 151 9.94 5.03 5.39
C GLY A 151 9.97 6.47 4.88
N VAL A 152 8.87 6.96 4.28
CA VAL A 152 8.74 8.35 3.84
C VAL A 152 8.83 9.36 4.99
N LEU A 153 8.49 8.98 6.22
CA LEU A 153 8.55 9.86 7.38
C LEU A 153 9.98 10.28 7.74
N VAL A 154 10.98 9.46 7.43
CA VAL A 154 12.40 9.81 7.63
C VAL A 154 12.76 11.07 6.84
N ILE A 155 12.06 11.32 5.73
CA ILE A 155 12.26 12.46 4.84
C ILE A 155 11.28 13.58 5.14
N LEU A 156 9.99 13.26 5.29
CA LEU A 156 8.95 14.25 5.51
C LEU A 156 9.10 14.94 6.87
N VAL A 157 9.35 14.22 7.96
CA VAL A 157 9.44 14.84 9.30
C VAL A 157 10.44 16.01 9.34
N PRO A 158 11.70 15.88 8.85
CA PRO A 158 12.65 17.00 8.86
C PRO A 158 12.47 18.01 7.71
N CYS A 159 11.81 17.65 6.61
CA CYS A 159 11.79 18.48 5.38
C CYS A 159 10.39 18.77 4.83
N TYR A 160 9.31 18.52 5.58
CA TYR A 160 7.93 18.66 5.12
C TYR A 160 7.65 20.04 4.55
N HIS A 161 7.95 21.10 5.31
CA HIS A 161 7.69 22.47 4.87
C HIS A 161 8.43 22.82 3.58
N PHE A 162 9.69 22.39 3.45
CA PHE A 162 10.48 22.63 2.24
C PHE A 162 9.91 21.89 1.02
N LEU A 163 9.55 20.61 1.18
CA LEU A 163 8.98 19.82 0.09
C LEU A 163 7.59 20.33 -0.31
N ARG A 164 6.77 20.72 0.68
CA ARG A 164 5.44 21.27 0.47
C ARG A 164 5.46 22.65 -0.18
N SER A 165 6.46 23.49 0.08
CA SER A 165 6.58 24.81 -0.57
C SER A 165 7.25 24.75 -1.95
N GLY A 166 7.50 23.56 -2.49
CA GLY A 166 8.29 23.35 -3.70
C GLY A 166 7.51 22.62 -4.79
N VAL A 167 8.24 22.00 -5.74
CA VAL A 167 7.64 21.28 -6.88
C VAL A 167 6.71 20.15 -6.47
N PHE A 168 6.90 19.58 -5.27
CA PHE A 168 6.07 18.50 -4.74
C PHE A 168 4.86 18.98 -3.94
N GLU A 169 4.58 20.29 -3.90
CA GLU A 169 3.34 20.84 -3.32
C GLU A 169 2.10 20.05 -3.76
N PRO A 170 1.82 19.83 -5.07
CA PRO A 170 0.58 19.16 -5.48
C PRO A 170 0.54 17.67 -5.14
N VAL A 171 1.66 17.08 -4.73
CA VAL A 171 1.76 15.68 -4.29
C VAL A 171 1.56 15.57 -2.78
N LEU A 172 1.92 16.61 -2.03
CA LEU A 172 1.88 16.66 -0.57
C LEU A 172 0.69 17.45 -0.01
N GLU A 173 0.16 18.36 -0.81
CA GLU A 173 -1.00 19.17 -0.49
C GLU A 173 -2.25 18.32 -0.44
N ARG A 174 -3.06 18.62 0.57
CA ARG A 174 -4.32 17.95 0.86
C ARG A 174 -5.32 19.04 1.21
N ASP A 175 -6.04 19.49 0.21
CA ASP A 175 -6.96 20.62 0.35
C ASP A 175 -8.23 20.28 1.15
N TRP A 176 -8.55 18.99 1.38
CA TRP A 176 -9.93 18.57 1.70
C TRP A 176 -10.09 17.77 3.01
N TRP A 177 -9.51 18.26 4.11
CA TRP A 177 -9.79 17.71 5.46
C TRP A 177 -10.45 18.78 6.34
N PRO A 178 -11.72 18.60 6.77
CA PRO A 178 -12.01 17.67 7.85
C PRO A 178 -13.23 16.75 7.65
N ALA A 179 -13.23 15.66 8.45
CA ALA A 179 -14.24 14.59 8.65
C ALA A 179 -15.61 14.71 7.92
N PRO A 180 -15.94 13.76 7.02
CA PRO A 180 -17.34 13.43 6.76
C PRO A 180 -17.99 12.97 8.07
N ILE A 181 -19.15 13.55 8.40
CA ILE A 181 -20.02 13.01 9.43
C ILE A 181 -20.71 11.80 8.78
N PRO A 182 -20.73 10.61 9.40
CA PRO A 182 -21.51 9.48 8.91
C PRO A 182 -22.94 9.95 8.64
N VAL A 183 -23.40 9.84 7.40
CA VAL A 183 -24.68 10.37 6.94
C VAL A 183 -25.67 9.27 6.58
N THR A 184 -25.17 8.07 6.27
CA THR A 184 -26.03 6.91 5.99
C THR A 184 -26.15 5.98 7.19
N ALA A 185 -27.24 5.20 7.23
CA ALA A 185 -27.46 4.20 8.27
C ALA A 185 -26.35 3.12 8.28
N GLU A 186 -25.82 2.79 7.09
CA GLU A 186 -24.73 1.83 6.92
C GLU A 186 -23.41 2.37 7.49
N GLU A 187 -23.08 3.63 7.20
CA GLU A 187 -21.88 4.30 7.75
C GLU A 187 -21.95 4.41 9.29
N ILE A 188 -23.13 4.70 9.85
CA ILE A 188 -23.34 4.74 11.30
C ILE A 188 -23.14 3.36 11.93
N GLU A 189 -23.57 2.29 11.26
CA GLU A 189 -23.39 0.91 11.74
C GLU A 189 -21.92 0.47 11.67
N GLN A 190 -21.21 0.86 10.62
CA GLN A 190 -19.76 0.64 10.48
C GLN A 190 -18.96 1.38 11.55
N ASP A 191 -19.28 2.66 11.82
CA ASP A 191 -18.65 3.44 12.89
C ASP A 191 -18.90 2.80 14.26
N LYS A 192 -20.09 2.24 14.50
CA LYS A 192 -20.39 1.48 15.73
C LYS A 192 -19.55 0.22 15.87
N ILE A 193 -19.35 -0.55 14.79
CA ILE A 193 -18.50 -1.75 14.82
C ILE A 193 -17.05 -1.37 15.12
N LEU A 194 -16.50 -0.34 14.45
CA LEU A 194 -15.13 0.11 14.68
C LEU A 194 -14.92 0.66 16.10
N ARG A 195 -15.90 1.40 16.65
CA ARG A 195 -15.89 1.83 18.06
C ARG A 195 -16.02 0.67 19.03
N LEU A 196 -16.80 -0.36 18.70
CA LEU A 196 -16.91 -1.56 19.53
C LEU A 196 -15.55 -2.27 19.60
N LEU A 197 -14.85 -2.41 18.47
CA LEU A 197 -13.47 -2.96 18.42
C LEU A 197 -12.49 -2.13 19.27
N GLU A 198 -12.60 -0.79 19.20
CA GLU A 198 -11.83 0.11 20.05
C GLU A 198 -12.08 -0.16 21.54
N THR A 199 -13.34 -0.28 21.95
CA THR A 199 -13.69 -0.51 23.36
C THR A 199 -13.33 -1.91 23.87
N MET A 200 -13.41 -2.95 23.03
CA MET A 200 -13.10 -4.33 23.44
C MET A 200 -11.60 -4.57 23.63
N TRP A 201 -10.76 -3.81 22.93
CA TRP A 201 -9.31 -4.01 22.93
C TRP A 201 -8.51 -2.80 23.40
N ALA A 202 -9.19 -1.77 23.92
CA ALA A 202 -8.56 -0.61 24.54
C ALA A 202 -7.59 -1.06 25.65
N ARG A 203 -6.30 -0.88 25.39
CA ARG A 203 -5.24 -1.02 26.39
C ARG A 203 -4.79 0.36 26.82
N PRO A 204 -4.66 0.64 28.13
CA PRO A 204 -4.09 1.90 28.59
C PRO A 204 -2.73 2.15 27.93
N GLY A 205 -2.59 3.29 27.24
CA GLY A 205 -1.34 3.68 26.56
C GLY A 205 -1.21 3.27 25.09
N ILE A 206 -2.19 2.55 24.50
CA ILE A 206 -2.20 2.27 23.05
C ILE A 206 -3.32 3.10 22.41
N SER A 207 -2.94 4.07 21.58
CA SER A 207 -3.90 4.81 20.74
C SER A 207 -4.15 4.01 19.47
N TYR A 208 -5.34 3.44 19.36
CA TYR A 208 -5.78 2.83 18.13
C TYR A 208 -6.60 3.86 17.35
N ASP A 209 -6.14 4.29 16.17
CA ASP A 209 -6.84 5.31 15.39
C ASP A 209 -7.99 4.70 14.56
N PHE A 210 -8.94 4.05 15.25
CA PHE A 210 -10.15 3.48 14.65
C PHE A 210 -11.06 4.58 14.08
N ALA A 211 -11.05 5.76 14.72
CA ALA A 211 -11.80 6.92 14.28
C ALA A 211 -11.29 7.47 12.94
N LEU A 212 -10.00 7.34 12.63
CA LEU A 212 -9.46 7.66 11.31
C LEU A 212 -9.91 6.64 10.27
N LEU A 213 -9.89 5.34 10.57
CA LEU A 213 -10.31 4.34 9.60
C LEU A 213 -11.79 4.46 9.21
N SER A 214 -12.67 4.67 10.20
CA SER A 214 -14.10 4.92 10.01
C SER A 214 -14.34 6.12 9.08
N ARG A 215 -13.58 7.21 9.27
CA ARG A 215 -13.67 8.40 8.43
C ARG A 215 -13.13 8.20 7.02
N LEU A 216 -12.14 7.31 6.84
CA LEU A 216 -11.48 7.09 5.56
C LEU A 216 -12.33 6.23 4.62
N THR A 217 -13.18 5.34 5.15
CA THR A 217 -14.11 4.57 4.33
C THR A 217 -15.14 5.45 3.65
N ASP A 218 -15.34 6.69 4.11
CA ASP A 218 -16.41 7.58 3.66
C ASP A 218 -15.91 8.72 2.74
N CYS A 219 -14.63 8.69 2.33
CA CYS A 219 -14.00 9.72 1.48
C CYS A 219 -14.45 9.67 0.01
N ALA A 220 -15.74 9.83 -0.27
CA ALA A 220 -16.26 10.16 -1.59
C ALA A 220 -16.62 11.66 -1.65
N PHE A 221 -15.86 12.42 -2.43
CA PHE A 221 -16.05 13.87 -2.60
C PHE A 221 -16.73 14.19 -3.94
N PRO A 222 -17.39 15.36 -4.10
CA PRO A 222 -17.88 15.79 -5.41
C PRO A 222 -16.70 15.92 -6.38
N GLY A 223 -16.76 15.26 -7.53
CA GLY A 223 -15.78 15.43 -8.61
C GLY A 223 -15.97 16.75 -9.35
N ASP A 224 -15.10 17.01 -10.31
CA ASP A 224 -15.17 18.19 -11.19
C ASP A 224 -16.48 18.21 -12.01
N ILE A 225 -17.13 17.05 -12.13
CA ILE A 225 -18.43 16.86 -12.79
C ILE A 225 -19.54 16.78 -11.73
N PRO A 226 -20.65 17.53 -11.86
CA PRO A 226 -21.79 17.43 -10.96
C PRO A 226 -22.32 15.98 -10.88
N GLY A 227 -22.24 15.38 -9.69
CA GLY A 227 -22.67 14.00 -9.43
C GLY A 227 -21.56 12.95 -9.47
N GLU A 228 -20.33 13.31 -9.86
CA GLU A 228 -19.17 12.44 -9.73
C GLU A 228 -18.75 12.34 -8.26
N LYS A 229 -18.40 11.13 -7.81
CA LYS A 229 -17.80 10.89 -6.50
C LYS A 229 -16.33 10.54 -6.70
N THR A 230 -15.41 11.44 -6.36
CA THR A 230 -13.97 11.20 -6.41
C THR A 230 -13.49 10.63 -5.07
N PHE A 231 -12.74 9.53 -5.15
CA PHE A 231 -12.08 8.93 -3.99
C PHE A 231 -10.70 9.57 -3.81
N ASP A 232 -10.42 10.08 -2.60
CA ASP A 232 -9.08 10.54 -2.28
C ASP A 232 -8.16 9.32 -2.10
N TRP A 233 -7.44 8.97 -3.16
CA TRP A 233 -6.48 7.87 -3.14
C TRP A 233 -5.36 8.06 -2.11
N THR A 234 -5.05 9.29 -1.70
CA THR A 234 -3.99 9.55 -0.72
C THR A 234 -4.40 9.06 0.67
N ALA A 235 -5.69 8.83 0.92
CA ALA A 235 -6.22 8.15 2.11
C ALA A 235 -5.61 6.74 2.29
N VAL A 236 -5.37 6.03 1.18
CA VAL A 236 -4.75 4.70 1.18
C VAL A 236 -3.34 4.76 1.75
N LEU A 237 -2.58 5.83 1.50
CA LEU A 237 -1.22 5.95 2.02
C LEU A 237 -1.15 6.64 3.39
N HIS A 238 -2.17 7.42 3.75
CA HIS A 238 -2.14 8.22 4.97
C HIS A 238 -2.11 7.39 6.24
N TRP A 239 -3.10 6.51 6.39
CA TRP A 239 -3.27 5.71 7.60
C TRP A 239 -2.05 4.80 7.86
N PRO A 240 -1.53 4.05 6.87
CA PRO A 240 -0.31 3.27 7.04
C PRO A 240 0.90 4.08 7.51
N VAL A 241 1.05 5.32 7.01
CA VAL A 241 2.16 6.21 7.37
C VAL A 241 2.07 6.63 8.84
N GLN A 242 0.86 6.81 9.38
CA GLN A 242 0.63 7.22 10.77
C GLN A 242 0.67 6.08 11.80
N LEU A 243 0.74 4.82 11.36
CA LEU A 243 0.79 3.69 12.28
C LEU A 243 1.98 3.78 13.24
N SER A 244 1.71 3.50 14.51
CA SER A 244 2.72 3.45 15.55
C SER A 244 3.64 2.23 15.40
N LEU A 245 4.83 2.28 16.01
CA LEU A 245 5.75 1.14 16.02
C LEU A 245 5.17 -0.04 16.82
N GLU A 246 4.39 0.28 17.85
CA GLU A 246 3.65 -0.65 18.68
C GLU A 246 2.60 -1.41 17.84
N PHE A 247 1.85 -0.71 16.98
CA PHE A 247 0.90 -1.36 16.08
C PHE A 247 1.60 -2.30 15.09
N MET A 248 2.73 -1.88 14.53
CA MET A 248 3.53 -2.75 13.67
C MET A 248 4.03 -4.00 14.40
N THR A 249 4.39 -3.87 15.67
CA THR A 249 4.79 -5.00 16.53
C THR A 249 3.61 -5.93 16.81
N MET A 250 2.41 -5.40 17.00
CA MET A 250 1.19 -6.21 17.14
C MET A 250 0.92 -7.05 15.88
N LEU A 251 1.14 -6.50 14.68
CA LEU A 251 1.03 -7.26 13.43
C LEU A 251 2.02 -8.41 13.37
N ASP A 252 3.29 -8.16 13.70
CA ASP A 252 4.34 -9.18 13.73
C ASP A 252 4.05 -10.29 14.77
N GLN A 253 3.45 -9.90 15.90
CA GLN A 253 3.01 -10.82 16.96
C GLN A 253 1.70 -11.54 16.65
N ARG A 254 1.10 -11.34 15.47
CA ARG A 254 -0.17 -11.96 15.04
C ARG A 254 -1.33 -11.68 15.98
N ARG A 255 -1.33 -10.48 16.57
CA ARG A 255 -2.40 -10.05 17.47
C ARG A 255 -3.68 -9.89 16.68
N MET A 256 -4.71 -10.63 17.08
CA MET A 256 -6.01 -10.67 16.40
C MET A 256 -6.56 -9.26 16.19
N GLU A 257 -6.51 -8.41 17.23
CA GLU A 257 -7.03 -7.04 17.19
C GLU A 257 -6.43 -6.20 16.06
N ALA A 258 -5.13 -6.36 15.81
CA ALA A 258 -4.43 -5.63 14.76
C ALA A 258 -4.86 -6.15 13.38
N TRP A 259 -4.98 -7.47 13.21
CA TRP A 259 -5.36 -8.08 11.94
C TRP A 259 -6.84 -7.87 11.58
N VAL A 260 -7.74 -7.79 12.56
CA VAL A 260 -9.12 -7.34 12.31
C VAL A 260 -9.12 -5.92 11.77
N LEU A 261 -8.32 -5.01 12.34
CA LEU A 261 -8.23 -3.64 11.85
C LEU A 261 -7.66 -3.56 10.43
N MET A 262 -6.64 -4.39 10.12
CA MET A 262 -6.08 -4.49 8.77
C MET A 262 -7.09 -4.97 7.74
N ALA A 263 -7.96 -5.93 8.10
CA ALA A 263 -9.03 -6.40 7.22
C ALA A 263 -10.00 -5.25 6.87
N HIS A 264 -10.39 -4.44 7.85
CA HIS A 264 -11.26 -3.29 7.61
C HIS A 264 -10.56 -2.20 6.79
N TYR A 265 -9.28 -1.95 7.06
CA TYR A 265 -8.47 -1.03 6.25
C TYR A 265 -8.40 -1.45 4.77
N ALA A 266 -8.49 -2.74 4.46
CA ALA A 266 -8.52 -3.25 3.08
C ALA A 266 -9.62 -2.69 2.19
N ILE A 267 -10.69 -2.17 2.79
CA ILE A 267 -11.78 -1.53 2.05
C ILE A 267 -11.29 -0.27 1.32
N LEU A 268 -10.36 0.49 1.90
CA LEU A 268 -9.82 1.71 1.29
C LEU A 268 -9.08 1.45 -0.03
N PRO A 269 -8.02 0.64 -0.07
CA PRO A 269 -7.36 0.33 -1.34
C PRO A 269 -8.28 -0.42 -2.31
N ASN A 270 -9.31 -1.13 -1.84
CA ASN A 270 -10.30 -1.76 -2.72
C ASN A 270 -11.15 -0.74 -3.49
N LYS A 271 -11.31 0.50 -2.97
CA LYS A 271 -11.94 1.62 -3.69
C LYS A 271 -10.99 2.29 -4.70
N ALA A 272 -9.67 2.11 -4.53
CA ALA A 272 -8.62 2.69 -5.36
C ALA A 272 -8.22 1.80 -6.57
N GLN A 273 -9.18 1.15 -7.23
CA GLN A 273 -8.91 0.14 -8.29
C GLN A 273 -8.25 0.71 -9.56
N PHE A 274 -8.13 2.02 -9.69
CA PHE A 274 -7.51 2.66 -10.85
C PHE A 274 -5.97 2.45 -10.90
N SER A 275 -5.34 2.09 -9.78
CA SER A 275 -3.88 1.92 -9.72
C SER A 275 -3.46 0.47 -9.96
N PRO A 276 -2.70 0.16 -11.04
CA PRO A 276 -2.20 -1.19 -11.29
C PRO A 276 -1.22 -1.68 -10.20
N TRP A 277 -0.69 -0.77 -9.39
CA TRP A 277 0.21 -1.06 -8.28
C TRP A 277 -0.51 -1.65 -7.07
N LEU A 278 -1.81 -1.37 -6.93
CA LEU A 278 -2.64 -1.79 -5.80
C LEU A 278 -3.53 -3.00 -6.15
N ASP A 279 -3.48 -3.51 -7.39
CA ASP A 279 -4.24 -4.69 -7.81
C ASP A 279 -3.99 -5.85 -6.84
N GLY A 280 -5.06 -6.46 -6.30
CA GLY A 280 -4.99 -7.57 -5.34
C GLY A 280 -4.44 -7.21 -3.94
N PHE A 281 -4.05 -5.97 -3.67
CA PHE A 281 -3.55 -5.56 -2.35
C PHE A 281 -4.60 -5.74 -1.24
N ALA A 282 -5.84 -5.32 -1.50
CA ALA A 282 -6.96 -5.50 -0.58
C ALA A 282 -7.24 -6.99 -0.32
N VAL A 283 -7.30 -7.80 -1.38
CA VAL A 283 -7.53 -9.26 -1.30
C VAL A 283 -6.46 -9.94 -0.44
N ASN A 284 -5.18 -9.62 -0.67
CA ASN A 284 -4.08 -10.18 0.09
C ASN A 284 -4.19 -9.85 1.58
N MET A 285 -4.59 -8.62 1.91
CA MET A 285 -4.70 -8.17 3.30
C MET A 285 -5.86 -8.83 4.03
N VAL A 286 -7.05 -8.92 3.42
CA VAL A 286 -8.19 -9.66 4.00
C VAL A 286 -7.87 -11.14 4.14
N THR A 287 -7.30 -11.77 3.09
CA THR A 287 -6.91 -13.18 3.12
C THR A 287 -5.91 -13.48 4.23
N THR A 288 -4.89 -12.62 4.38
CA THR A 288 -3.89 -12.77 5.45
C THR A 288 -4.55 -12.62 6.82
N SER A 289 -5.44 -11.63 6.97
CA SER A 289 -6.18 -11.41 8.22
C SER A 289 -7.02 -12.63 8.59
N ALA A 290 -7.76 -13.19 7.63
CA ALA A 290 -8.57 -14.40 7.82
C ALA A 290 -7.74 -15.61 8.25
N LEU A 291 -6.54 -15.79 7.69
CA LEU A 291 -5.62 -16.86 8.08
C LEU A 291 -5.04 -16.65 9.48
N VAL A 292 -4.83 -15.40 9.91
CA VAL A 292 -4.25 -15.07 11.22
C VAL A 292 -5.27 -15.22 12.34
N ILE A 293 -6.49 -14.70 12.16
CA ILE A 293 -7.49 -14.68 13.22
C ILE A 293 -8.18 -16.04 13.43
N GLY A 294 -8.12 -16.94 12.44
CA GLY A 294 -8.78 -18.24 12.51
C GLY A 294 -10.26 -18.19 12.16
N GLU A 295 -10.80 -19.35 11.80
CA GLU A 295 -12.17 -19.53 11.33
C GLU A 295 -13.21 -19.12 12.38
N GLU A 296 -12.92 -19.41 13.65
CA GLU A 296 -13.75 -19.09 14.80
C GLU A 296 -13.98 -17.59 15.02
N ASN A 297 -13.18 -16.75 14.35
CA ASN A 297 -13.20 -15.30 14.48
C ASN A 297 -13.60 -14.57 13.18
N TRP A 298 -14.04 -15.30 12.15
CA TRP A 298 -14.35 -14.70 10.84
C TRP A 298 -15.53 -13.72 10.86
N ASP A 299 -16.43 -13.81 11.83
CA ASP A 299 -17.53 -12.86 12.01
C ASP A 299 -17.01 -11.42 12.13
N TRP A 300 -15.81 -11.22 12.70
CA TRP A 300 -15.18 -9.91 12.82
C TRP A 300 -14.73 -9.30 11.50
N ILE A 301 -14.54 -10.09 10.44
CA ILE A 301 -14.03 -9.62 9.14
C ILE A 301 -14.95 -9.98 7.98
N LYS A 302 -16.17 -10.46 8.27
CA LYS A 302 -17.14 -10.85 7.25
C LYS A 302 -17.45 -9.71 6.29
N TRP A 303 -17.73 -8.51 6.83
CA TRP A 303 -18.00 -7.33 6.03
C TRP A 303 -16.85 -6.94 5.08
N PRO A 304 -15.60 -6.73 5.53
CA PRO A 304 -14.51 -6.42 4.62
C PRO A 304 -14.24 -7.55 3.62
N ALA A 305 -14.47 -8.82 3.98
CA ALA A 305 -14.35 -9.93 3.04
C ALA A 305 -15.40 -9.87 1.93
N GLU A 306 -16.66 -9.56 2.25
CA GLU A 306 -17.73 -9.37 1.27
C GLU A 306 -17.44 -8.20 0.33
N VAL A 307 -17.02 -7.05 0.86
CA VAL A 307 -16.70 -5.84 0.07
C VAL A 307 -15.53 -6.06 -0.88
N VAL A 308 -14.50 -6.79 -0.43
CA VAL A 308 -13.29 -7.07 -1.22
C VAL A 308 -13.47 -8.28 -2.15
N GLY A 309 -14.52 -9.09 -1.94
CA GLY A 309 -14.79 -10.30 -2.72
C GLY A 309 -13.91 -11.49 -2.34
N VAL A 310 -13.53 -11.61 -1.06
CA VAL A 310 -12.81 -12.77 -0.51
C VAL A 310 -13.81 -13.78 0.03
N ASP A 311 -13.87 -14.96 -0.58
CA ASP A 311 -14.62 -16.09 -0.02
C ASP A 311 -13.85 -16.70 1.15
N LEU A 312 -14.26 -16.37 2.38
CA LEU A 312 -13.64 -16.92 3.59
C LEU A 312 -13.72 -18.45 3.63
N LYS A 313 -14.82 -19.05 3.14
CA LYS A 313 -14.99 -20.52 3.16
C LYS A 313 -13.96 -21.24 2.31
N SER A 314 -13.51 -20.62 1.22
CA SER A 314 -12.43 -21.15 0.39
C SER A 314 -11.09 -21.29 1.14
N LEU A 315 -10.94 -20.63 2.29
CA LEU A 315 -9.77 -20.71 3.13
C LEU A 315 -9.86 -21.84 4.16
N GLN A 316 -11.00 -22.49 4.34
CA GLN A 316 -11.15 -23.59 5.30
C GLN A 316 -10.19 -24.75 4.96
N PRO A 317 -9.62 -25.43 5.96
CA PRO A 317 -8.89 -26.67 5.72
C PRO A 317 -9.85 -27.70 5.08
N THR A 318 -9.45 -28.32 3.98
CA THR A 318 -10.19 -29.46 3.44
C THR A 318 -10.09 -30.62 4.43
N VAL A 319 -11.19 -30.94 5.11
CA VAL A 319 -11.30 -32.14 5.96
C VAL A 319 -11.39 -33.36 5.03
N PRO A 320 -10.64 -34.44 5.25
CA PRO A 320 -10.78 -35.65 4.44
C PRO A 320 -12.20 -36.21 4.58
N GLU A 321 -12.84 -36.50 3.44
CA GLU A 321 -14.03 -37.36 3.42
C GLU A 321 -13.59 -38.73 3.97
N THR A 322 -14.22 -39.13 5.08
CA THR A 322 -13.94 -40.38 5.81
C THR A 322 -14.39 -41.62 5.05
#